data_AF-A0A953M5F8-F1
#
_entry.id   AF-A0A953M5F8-F1
#
_cell.length_a   1.000
_cell.length_b   1.000
_cell.length_c   1.000
_cell.angle_alpha   90.00
_cell.angle_beta   90.00
_cell.angle_gamma   90.00
#
_symmetry.space_group_name_H-M   'P 1'
#
loop_
_entity.id
_entity.type
_entity.pdbx_description
1 polymer ?
#
loop_
_entity_poly.entity_id
_entity_poly.type
_entity_poly.pdbx_seq_one_letter_code
_entity_poly.pdbx_strand_id
1 'polypeptide(L)'
;LPLFDDAAFEPHGGRSAVSAFMLEAALATADYYIEHTPVCGVPYWDTGAPGLAEMGDVNSRPADPFNDHEPVDSSAAAITAQGLLRLGSLPTDVIPQADADRYFRAGLAVTRTLLDEPYLSTDADHQGLLLHTIYHRPNGWDHTPEGRSVPCGESCMWGDYHLRELALYVQRLGEGQTPPAFFHAATGGTP
;
A
#
# COMPACT_ATOMS: atom_id res chain seq x y z
N LEU A 1 9.07 -14.12 -11.43
CA LEU A 1 9.29 -14.07 -12.89
C LEU A 1 9.19 -15.42 -13.66
N PRO A 2 8.66 -16.54 -13.10
CA PRO A 2 8.73 -17.85 -13.79
C PRO A 2 7.86 -17.95 -15.06
N LEU A 3 7.09 -16.90 -15.37
CA LEU A 3 6.19 -16.83 -16.52
C LEU A 3 6.88 -16.45 -17.84
N PHE A 4 8.11 -15.97 -17.78
CA PHE A 4 8.89 -15.56 -18.94
C PHE A 4 10.08 -16.49 -19.10
N ASP A 5 10.45 -16.81 -20.34
CA ASP A 5 11.66 -17.58 -20.65
C ASP A 5 12.93 -16.75 -20.39
N ASP A 6 14.05 -17.42 -20.12
CA ASP A 6 15.34 -16.74 -19.85
C ASP A 6 15.80 -15.84 -21.00
N ALA A 7 15.47 -16.21 -22.24
CA ALA A 7 15.75 -15.42 -23.44
C ALA A 7 15.19 -13.99 -23.38
N ALA A 8 14.08 -13.77 -22.64
CA ALA A 8 13.51 -12.44 -22.46
C ALA A 8 14.37 -11.52 -21.59
N PHE A 9 15.28 -12.07 -20.78
CA PHE A 9 16.12 -11.31 -19.86
C PHE A 9 17.55 -11.11 -20.37
N GLU A 10 18.00 -11.87 -21.36
CA GLU A 10 19.36 -11.77 -21.93
C GLU A 10 19.73 -10.33 -22.36
N PRO A 11 18.85 -9.56 -23.05
CA PRO A 11 19.16 -8.17 -23.41
C PRO A 11 19.35 -7.23 -22.21
N HIS A 12 18.97 -7.67 -21.01
CA HIS A 12 18.95 -6.89 -19.77
C HIS A 12 19.92 -7.44 -18.71
N GLY A 13 20.88 -8.30 -19.10
CA GLY A 13 21.88 -8.87 -18.20
C GLY A 13 21.45 -10.18 -17.53
N GLY A 14 20.38 -10.80 -18.02
CA GLY A 14 19.87 -12.08 -17.53
C GLY A 14 18.92 -11.95 -16.34
N ARG A 15 18.16 -13.03 -16.08
CA ARG A 15 17.10 -13.04 -15.06
C ARG A 15 17.62 -12.66 -13.67
N SER A 16 18.80 -13.14 -13.31
CA SER A 16 19.38 -12.91 -11.98
C SER A 16 19.64 -11.42 -11.74
N ALA A 17 20.26 -10.73 -12.71
CA ALA A 17 20.53 -9.30 -12.60
C ALA A 17 19.23 -8.48 -12.51
N VAL A 18 18.24 -8.80 -13.35
CA VAL A 18 16.93 -8.11 -13.33
C VAL A 18 16.19 -8.35 -12.02
N SER A 19 16.19 -9.59 -11.51
CA SER A 19 15.51 -9.92 -10.25
C SER A 19 16.17 -9.23 -9.07
N ALA A 20 17.50 -9.19 -9.03
CA ALA A 20 18.26 -8.52 -7.98
C ALA A 20 17.97 -7.01 -7.96
N PHE A 21 18.00 -6.36 -9.13
CA PHE A 21 17.66 -4.94 -9.25
C PHE A 21 16.22 -4.63 -8.80
N MET A 22 15.25 -5.43 -9.24
CA MET A 22 13.84 -5.24 -8.86
C MET A 22 13.62 -5.47 -7.37
N LEU A 23 14.31 -6.46 -6.78
CA LEU A 23 14.26 -6.72 -5.35
C LEU A 23 14.87 -5.57 -4.55
N GLU A 24 16.05 -5.08 -4.94
CA GLU A 24 16.69 -3.92 -4.31
C GLU A 24 15.76 -2.69 -4.32
N ALA A 25 15.15 -2.38 -5.46
CA ALA A 25 14.20 -1.29 -5.58
C ALA A 25 12.96 -1.48 -4.68
N ALA A 26 12.42 -2.69 -4.61
CA ALA A 26 11.26 -2.99 -3.78
C ALA A 26 11.58 -2.86 -2.27
N LEU A 27 12.74 -3.35 -1.84
CA LEU A 27 13.20 -3.24 -0.46
C LEU A 27 13.44 -1.78 -0.06
N ALA A 28 14.17 -1.03 -0.89
CA ALA A 28 14.41 0.40 -0.64
C ALA A 28 13.11 1.21 -0.55
N THR A 29 12.13 0.91 -1.39
CA THR A 29 10.81 1.57 -1.37
C THR A 29 10.02 1.19 -0.11
N ALA A 30 10.02 -0.08 0.28
CA ALA A 30 9.34 -0.56 1.48
C ALA A 30 9.96 0.02 2.77
N ASP A 31 11.29 0.07 2.84
CA ASP A 31 12.01 0.66 3.96
C ASP A 31 11.70 2.15 4.10
N TYR A 32 11.78 2.90 2.99
CA TYR A 32 11.44 4.31 2.99
C TYR A 32 10.01 4.55 3.46
N TYR A 33 9.04 3.79 2.95
CA TYR A 33 7.64 3.89 3.39
C TYR A 33 7.50 3.66 4.89
N ILE A 34 8.07 2.59 5.43
CA ILE A 34 7.96 2.25 6.86
C ILE A 34 8.61 3.35 7.73
N GLU A 35 9.70 3.94 7.27
CA GLU A 35 10.43 4.98 8.02
C GLU A 35 9.78 6.37 7.94
N HIS A 36 9.06 6.67 6.85
CA HIS A 36 8.57 8.02 6.54
C HIS A 36 7.03 8.11 6.50
N THR A 37 6.32 7.12 7.03
CA THR A 37 4.86 7.12 7.16
C THR A 37 4.46 7.24 8.64
N PRO A 38 3.38 7.99 8.96
CA PRO A 38 2.74 7.97 10.27
C PRO A 38 2.58 6.57 10.87
N VAL A 39 2.64 6.42 12.20
CA VAL A 39 2.67 5.09 12.86
C VAL A 39 1.46 4.20 12.60
N CYS A 40 0.36 4.75 12.09
CA CYS A 40 -0.81 3.99 11.65
C CYS A 40 -0.65 3.39 10.25
N GLY A 41 0.45 3.67 9.56
CA GLY A 41 0.75 3.16 8.24
C GLY A 41 -0.04 3.81 7.10
N VAL A 42 -0.66 4.98 7.32
CA VAL A 42 -1.31 5.77 6.25
C VAL A 42 -0.50 7.03 5.98
N PRO A 43 0.00 7.24 4.75
CA PRO A 43 0.87 8.36 4.43
C PRO A 43 0.06 9.63 4.16
N TYR A 44 0.73 10.77 4.30
CA TYR A 44 0.28 11.99 3.64
C TYR A 44 0.44 11.85 2.12
N TRP A 45 -0.34 12.61 1.35
CA TRP A 45 -0.36 12.50 -0.11
C TRP A 45 1.02 12.63 -0.78
N ASP A 46 1.94 13.36 -0.14
CA ASP A 46 3.35 13.49 -0.53
C ASP A 46 4.21 13.60 0.75
N THR A 47 5.28 12.81 0.85
CA THR A 47 6.19 12.82 2.01
C THR A 47 7.00 14.12 2.14
N GLY A 48 7.05 14.92 1.08
CA GLY A 48 7.63 16.26 1.01
C GLY A 48 6.59 17.37 0.87
N ALA A 49 5.31 17.12 1.17
CA ALA A 49 4.28 18.15 1.09
C ALA A 49 4.62 19.36 2.00
N PRO A 50 4.58 20.60 1.49
CA PRO A 50 5.10 21.76 2.19
C PRO A 50 4.37 22.06 3.50
N GLY A 51 3.07 21.75 3.59
CA GLY A 51 2.28 21.95 4.81
C GLY A 51 2.66 21.01 5.95
N LEU A 52 3.42 19.93 5.71
CA LEU A 52 3.93 19.06 6.78
C LEU A 52 4.84 19.82 7.74
N ALA A 53 5.53 20.88 7.27
CA ALA A 53 6.37 21.72 8.12
C ALA A 53 5.58 22.39 9.27
N GLU A 54 4.27 22.60 9.10
CA GLU A 54 3.38 23.19 10.09
C GLU A 54 2.81 22.13 11.06
N MET A 55 3.02 20.84 10.79
CA MET A 55 2.39 19.73 11.50
C MET A 55 3.31 19.03 12.51
N GLY A 56 4.55 19.50 12.65
CA GLY A 56 5.56 18.91 13.53
C GLY A 56 5.99 17.51 13.08
N ASP A 57 6.34 16.65 14.03
CA ASP A 57 6.70 15.27 13.72
C ASP A 57 5.44 14.43 13.46
N VAL A 58 5.05 14.36 12.20
CA VAL A 58 3.88 13.60 11.76
C VAL A 58 4.09 12.08 11.82
N ASN A 59 5.35 11.61 11.82
CA ASN A 59 5.66 10.18 11.72
C ASN A 59 5.58 9.47 13.08
N SER A 60 5.69 10.20 14.20
CA SER A 60 5.59 9.63 15.55
C SER A 60 4.15 9.48 16.07
N ARG A 61 3.13 9.84 15.29
CA ARG A 61 1.72 9.76 15.65
C ARG A 61 0.86 9.22 14.50
N PRO A 62 -0.38 8.74 14.77
CA PRO A 62 -1.30 8.39 13.69
C PRO A 62 -1.56 9.58 12.77
N ALA A 63 -1.72 9.30 11.47
CA ALA A 63 -2.12 10.31 10.50
C ALA A 63 -3.51 10.84 10.86
N ASP A 64 -3.70 12.15 10.70
CA ASP A 64 -4.97 12.82 10.94
C ASP A 64 -5.59 13.21 9.60
N PRO A 65 -6.57 12.47 9.07
CA PRO A 65 -7.24 12.85 7.82
C PRO A 65 -8.07 14.14 7.94
N PHE A 66 -8.25 14.67 9.15
CA PHE A 66 -9.08 15.83 9.44
C PHE A 66 -8.29 17.10 9.80
N ASN A 67 -6.96 17.09 9.66
CA ASN A 67 -6.12 18.26 9.87
C ASN A 67 -6.38 19.38 8.84
N ASP A 68 -5.73 20.54 9.02
CA ASP A 68 -5.94 21.74 8.20
C ASP A 68 -4.81 22.05 7.19
N HIS A 69 -3.77 21.22 7.13
CA HIS A 69 -2.53 21.49 6.39
C HIS A 69 -2.35 20.60 5.15
N GLU A 70 -2.36 19.27 5.32
CA GLU A 70 -2.13 18.33 4.23
C GLU A 70 -3.05 17.11 4.28
N PRO A 71 -3.63 16.68 3.16
CA PRO A 71 -4.45 15.48 3.13
C PRO A 71 -3.60 14.20 3.23
N VAL A 72 -4.21 13.14 3.75
CA VAL A 72 -3.68 11.78 3.65
C VAL A 72 -4.04 11.14 2.33
N ASP A 73 -3.33 10.08 1.92
CA ASP A 73 -3.76 9.21 0.83
C ASP A 73 -3.80 7.74 1.28
N SER A 74 -5.00 7.31 1.64
CA SER A 74 -5.25 5.92 2.03
C SER A 74 -5.11 4.93 0.87
N SER A 75 -5.23 5.38 -0.39
CA SER A 75 -5.06 4.51 -1.55
C SER A 75 -3.62 4.03 -1.70
N ALA A 76 -2.64 4.92 -1.48
CA ALA A 76 -1.23 4.58 -1.37
C ALA A 76 -0.96 3.58 -0.25
N ALA A 77 -1.66 3.70 0.89
CA ALA A 77 -1.54 2.76 1.99
C ALA A 77 -2.05 1.36 1.62
N ALA A 78 -3.20 1.27 0.92
CA ALA A 78 -3.76 0.00 0.47
C ALA A 78 -2.81 -0.72 -0.49
N ILE A 79 -2.28 0.00 -1.48
CA ILE A 79 -1.29 -0.52 -2.44
C ILE A 79 -0.03 -1.01 -1.71
N THR A 80 0.48 -0.20 -0.79
CA THR A 80 1.71 -0.51 -0.07
C THR A 80 1.54 -1.70 0.86
N ALA A 81 0.42 -1.82 1.56
CA ALA A 81 0.13 -2.98 2.41
C ALA A 81 0.19 -4.29 1.62
N GLN A 82 -0.33 -4.32 0.40
CA GLN A 82 -0.23 -5.48 -0.47
C GLN A 82 1.22 -5.77 -0.88
N GLY A 83 2.00 -4.75 -1.20
CA GLY A 83 3.44 -4.89 -1.49
C GLY A 83 4.21 -5.46 -0.31
N LEU A 84 4.00 -4.89 0.89
CA LEU A 84 4.64 -5.30 2.14
C LEU A 84 4.30 -6.75 2.52
N LEU A 85 3.03 -7.15 2.41
CA LEU A 85 2.62 -8.53 2.68
C LEU A 85 3.26 -9.53 1.71
N ARG A 86 3.42 -9.15 0.44
CA ARG A 86 4.06 -10.00 -0.57
C ARG A 86 5.57 -10.10 -0.37
N LEU A 87 6.24 -8.98 -0.06
CA LEU A 87 7.66 -8.96 0.32
C LEU A 87 7.87 -9.82 1.57
N GLY A 88 7.02 -9.64 2.59
CA GLY A 88 7.06 -10.43 3.82
C GLY A 88 6.75 -11.92 3.65
N SER A 89 6.25 -12.33 2.48
CA SER A 89 6.00 -13.73 2.12
C SER A 89 7.12 -14.33 1.26
N LEU A 90 8.18 -13.58 0.94
CA LEU A 90 9.32 -14.11 0.20
C LEU A 90 10.11 -15.10 1.06
N PRO A 91 10.70 -16.16 0.45
CA PRO A 91 11.45 -17.14 1.20
C PRO A 91 12.81 -16.59 1.67
N THR A 92 13.37 -17.25 2.70
CA THR A 92 14.56 -16.77 3.42
C THR A 92 15.86 -16.82 2.64
N ASP A 93 15.88 -17.53 1.52
CA ASP A 93 16.97 -17.52 0.55
C ASP A 93 16.92 -16.31 -0.40
N VAL A 94 15.80 -15.57 -0.40
CA VAL A 94 15.62 -14.32 -1.17
C VAL A 94 15.84 -13.09 -0.30
N ILE A 95 15.27 -13.06 0.91
CA ILE A 95 15.45 -11.97 1.89
C ILE A 95 15.65 -12.52 3.31
N PRO A 96 16.34 -11.81 4.21
CA PRO A 96 16.46 -12.22 5.61
C PRO A 96 15.10 -12.41 6.30
N GLN A 97 14.95 -13.44 7.14
CA GLN A 97 13.70 -13.69 7.88
C GLN A 97 13.25 -12.48 8.72
N ALA A 98 14.19 -11.72 9.28
CA ALA A 98 13.88 -10.53 10.07
C ALA A 98 13.19 -9.44 9.23
N ASP A 99 13.62 -9.27 7.98
CA ASP A 99 13.01 -8.31 7.06
C ASP A 99 11.66 -8.81 6.57
N ALA A 100 11.55 -10.11 6.27
CA ALA A 100 10.28 -10.75 5.92
C ALA A 100 9.22 -10.53 7.02
N ASP A 101 9.58 -10.83 8.28
CA ASP A 101 8.73 -10.60 9.45
C ASP A 101 8.35 -9.12 9.61
N ARG A 102 9.31 -8.21 9.41
CA ARG A 102 9.09 -6.76 9.53
C ARG A 102 8.08 -6.28 8.49
N TYR A 103 8.27 -6.61 7.22
CA TYR A 103 7.36 -6.20 6.15
C TYR A 103 5.98 -6.82 6.32
N PHE A 104 5.91 -8.10 6.69
CA PHE A 104 4.63 -8.77 6.90
C PHE A 104 3.82 -8.12 8.03
N ARG A 105 4.46 -7.85 9.18
CA ARG A 105 3.81 -7.16 10.31
C ARG A 105 3.39 -5.74 9.95
N ALA A 106 4.22 -4.99 9.22
CA ALA A 106 3.88 -3.65 8.75
C ALA A 106 2.65 -3.67 7.83
N GLY A 107 2.60 -4.59 6.87
CA GLY A 107 1.45 -4.76 5.98
C GLY A 107 0.16 -5.12 6.73
N LEU A 108 0.22 -6.00 7.73
CA LEU A 108 -0.92 -6.31 8.59
C LEU A 108 -1.36 -5.11 9.46
N ALA A 109 -0.41 -4.33 9.98
CA ALA A 109 -0.72 -3.13 10.77
C ALA A 109 -1.47 -2.09 9.91
N VAL A 110 -0.98 -1.82 8.70
CA VAL A 110 -1.67 -0.92 7.75
C VAL A 110 -3.05 -1.47 7.41
N THR A 111 -3.15 -2.78 7.12
CA THR A 111 -4.45 -3.42 6.81
C THR A 111 -5.46 -3.23 7.94
N ARG A 112 -5.03 -3.42 9.20
CA ARG A 112 -5.88 -3.20 10.36
C ARG A 112 -6.38 -1.75 10.43
N THR A 113 -5.53 -0.78 10.15
CA THR A 113 -5.92 0.64 10.13
C THR A 113 -6.92 0.95 9.03
N LEU A 114 -6.74 0.41 7.82
CA LEU A 114 -7.63 0.68 6.69
C LEU A 114 -9.01 0.01 6.81
N LEU A 115 -9.13 -1.06 7.61
CA LEU A 115 -10.38 -1.76 7.88
C LEU A 115 -11.14 -1.19 9.09
N ASP A 116 -10.75 -0.02 9.57
CA ASP A 116 -11.39 0.69 10.68
C ASP A 116 -11.77 2.12 10.26
N GLU A 117 -12.67 2.75 11.00
CA GLU A 117 -12.96 4.17 10.84
C GLU A 117 -11.72 5.01 11.23
N PRO A 118 -11.46 6.14 10.56
CA PRO A 118 -12.29 6.80 9.56
C PRO A 118 -12.00 6.35 8.11
N TYR A 119 -11.16 5.34 7.89
CA TYR A 119 -10.71 4.95 6.54
C TYR A 119 -11.71 4.04 5.83
N LEU A 120 -12.25 3.04 6.54
CA LEU A 120 -13.33 2.21 6.00
C LEU A 120 -14.64 3.01 6.05
N SER A 121 -15.29 3.15 4.90
CA SER A 121 -16.61 3.75 4.84
C SER A 121 -17.64 2.85 5.53
N THR A 122 -18.36 3.41 6.50
CA THR A 122 -19.53 2.81 7.15
C THR A 122 -20.83 3.54 6.82
N ASP A 123 -20.75 4.63 6.06
CA ASP A 123 -21.90 5.41 5.60
C ASP A 123 -22.61 4.70 4.45
N ALA A 124 -23.90 4.44 4.62
CA ALA A 124 -24.74 3.75 3.64
C ALA A 124 -25.02 4.60 2.38
N ASP A 125 -24.88 5.93 2.48
CA ASP A 125 -25.07 6.84 1.36
C ASP A 125 -23.76 7.09 0.58
N HIS A 126 -22.62 6.67 1.13
CA HIS A 126 -21.32 6.76 0.47
C HIS A 126 -21.06 5.55 -0.45
N GLN A 127 -20.63 5.80 -1.69
CA GLN A 127 -20.50 4.76 -2.72
C GLN A 127 -19.13 4.07 -2.75
N GLY A 128 -18.11 4.70 -2.17
CA GLY A 128 -16.77 4.12 -2.05
C GLY A 128 -16.55 3.35 -0.75
N LEU A 129 -15.62 2.40 -0.78
CA LEU A 129 -15.22 1.57 0.36
C LEU A 129 -14.13 2.23 1.19
N LEU A 130 -13.11 2.78 0.53
CA LEU A 130 -11.94 3.39 1.15
C LEU A 130 -12.01 4.90 1.05
N LEU A 131 -12.06 5.58 2.19
CA LEU A 131 -12.11 7.03 2.30
C LEU A 131 -10.73 7.65 2.48
N HIS A 132 -10.65 8.96 2.28
CA HIS A 132 -9.42 9.76 2.42
C HIS A 132 -8.36 9.40 1.38
N THR A 133 -8.80 9.17 0.15
CA THR A 133 -7.93 9.02 -1.01
C THR A 133 -7.69 10.36 -1.68
N ILE A 134 -6.55 10.52 -2.34
CA ILE A 134 -6.21 11.73 -3.08
C ILE A 134 -5.87 11.41 -4.52
N TYR A 135 -6.60 12.02 -5.44
CA TYR A 135 -6.40 11.86 -6.87
C TYR A 135 -5.37 12.84 -7.43
N HIS A 136 -5.55 14.14 -7.18
CA HIS A 136 -4.67 15.15 -7.79
C HIS A 136 -4.59 16.43 -6.95
N ARG A 137 -3.84 16.37 -5.85
CA ARG A 137 -3.64 17.50 -4.95
C ARG A 137 -3.12 18.79 -5.61
N PRO A 138 -2.09 18.78 -6.49
CA PRO A 138 -1.58 20.03 -7.09
C PRO A 138 -2.57 20.78 -8.00
N ASN A 139 -3.50 20.06 -8.64
CA ASN A 139 -4.53 20.68 -9.49
C ASN A 139 -5.85 20.95 -8.73
N GLY A 140 -5.93 20.53 -7.46
CA GLY A 140 -7.11 20.75 -6.62
C GLY A 140 -8.37 20.05 -7.14
N TRP A 141 -8.24 18.82 -7.67
CA TRP A 141 -9.40 18.08 -8.21
C TRP A 141 -10.22 17.37 -7.13
N ASP A 142 -9.62 17.15 -5.97
CA ASP A 142 -10.26 16.45 -4.85
C ASP A 142 -11.24 17.36 -4.11
N HIS A 143 -12.40 16.81 -3.73
CA HIS A 143 -13.41 17.57 -3.00
C HIS A 143 -12.90 17.97 -1.61
N THR A 144 -13.07 19.25 -1.29
CA THR A 144 -12.86 19.78 0.06
C THR A 144 -14.23 20.08 0.67
N PRO A 145 -14.64 19.35 1.73
CA PRO A 145 -15.91 19.60 2.41
C PRO A 145 -16.04 21.03 2.92
N GLU A 146 -17.27 21.53 3.01
CA GLU A 146 -17.54 22.87 3.54
C GLU A 146 -16.94 23.05 4.95
N GLY A 147 -16.25 24.18 5.17
CA GLY A 147 -15.59 24.48 6.43
C GLY A 147 -14.20 23.84 6.61
N ARG A 148 -13.68 23.11 5.61
CA ARG A 148 -12.32 22.53 5.63
C ARG A 148 -11.37 23.26 4.68
N SER A 149 -10.08 23.16 4.95
CA SER A 149 -9.00 23.73 4.12
C SER A 149 -8.30 22.68 3.24
N VAL A 150 -8.48 21.40 3.51
CA VAL A 150 -7.87 20.28 2.79
C VAL A 150 -8.91 19.22 2.40
N PRO A 151 -8.73 18.54 1.26
CA PRO A 151 -9.62 17.48 0.82
C PRO A 151 -9.57 16.29 1.78
N CYS A 152 -10.73 15.69 2.03
CA CYS A 152 -10.86 14.49 2.86
C CYS A 152 -12.23 13.84 2.60
N GLY A 153 -12.36 12.55 2.90
CA GLY A 153 -13.62 11.82 2.79
C GLY A 153 -13.91 11.31 1.38
N GLU A 154 -13.15 11.72 0.36
CA GLU A 154 -13.28 11.18 -1.00
C GLU A 154 -12.71 9.76 -1.10
N SER A 155 -13.32 8.99 -2.00
CA SER A 155 -12.86 7.67 -2.42
C SER A 155 -12.41 7.67 -3.88
N CYS A 156 -11.64 6.65 -4.26
CA CYS A 156 -11.27 6.44 -5.65
C CYS A 156 -11.33 4.95 -5.99
N MET A 157 -11.56 4.66 -7.27
CA MET A 157 -11.75 3.27 -7.74
C MET A 157 -10.52 2.39 -7.51
N TRP A 158 -9.30 2.91 -7.65
CA TRP A 158 -8.09 2.11 -7.38
C TRP A 158 -7.92 1.86 -5.87
N GLY A 159 -8.24 2.83 -5.01
CA GLY A 159 -8.26 2.65 -3.56
C GLY A 159 -9.21 1.52 -3.15
N ASP A 160 -10.45 1.54 -3.65
CA ASP A 160 -11.44 0.50 -3.40
C ASP A 160 -11.01 -0.88 -3.91
N TYR A 161 -10.46 -0.94 -5.13
CA TYR A 161 -9.92 -2.18 -5.69
C TYR A 161 -8.81 -2.74 -4.79
N HIS A 162 -7.83 -1.92 -4.40
CA HIS A 162 -6.70 -2.36 -3.61
C HIS A 162 -7.10 -2.72 -2.17
N LEU A 163 -8.03 -2.01 -1.55
CA LEU A 163 -8.59 -2.39 -0.25
C LEU A 163 -9.30 -3.75 -0.33
N ARG A 164 -10.12 -3.96 -1.38
CA ARG A 164 -10.84 -5.23 -1.56
C ARG A 164 -9.89 -6.40 -1.82
N GLU A 165 -8.88 -6.21 -2.67
CA GLU A 165 -7.88 -7.23 -2.93
C GLU A 165 -7.03 -7.52 -1.68
N LEU A 166 -6.68 -6.49 -0.90
CA LEU A 166 -5.98 -6.63 0.37
C LEU A 166 -6.79 -7.44 1.40
N ALA A 167 -8.08 -7.13 1.54
CA ALA A 167 -8.97 -7.87 2.43
C ALA A 167 -9.07 -9.36 2.02
N LEU A 168 -9.23 -9.64 0.71
CA LEU A 168 -9.22 -11.00 0.19
C LEU A 168 -7.88 -11.70 0.41
N TYR A 169 -6.77 -10.98 0.22
CA TYR A 169 -5.42 -11.51 0.45
C TYR A 169 -5.26 -11.98 1.90
N VAL A 170 -5.59 -11.12 2.86
CA VAL A 170 -5.48 -11.44 4.30
C VAL A 170 -6.47 -12.53 4.71
N GLN A 171 -7.70 -12.52 4.18
CA GLN A 171 -8.67 -13.58 4.40
C GLN A 171 -8.11 -14.95 3.98
N ARG A 172 -7.59 -15.04 2.74
CA ARG A 172 -7.04 -16.30 2.22
C ARG A 172 -5.85 -16.79 3.03
N LEU A 173 -4.97 -15.88 3.47
CA LEU A 173 -3.88 -16.25 4.39
C LEU A 173 -4.42 -16.84 5.70
N GLY A 174 -5.42 -16.20 6.31
CA GLY A 174 -6.05 -16.70 7.55
C GLY A 174 -6.75 -18.05 7.37
N GLU A 175 -7.23 -18.35 6.17
CA GLU A 175 -7.86 -19.62 5.80
C GLU A 175 -6.87 -20.69 5.29
N GLY A 176 -5.56 -20.39 5.26
CA GLY A 176 -4.54 -21.29 4.72
C GLY A 176 -4.60 -21.49 3.21
N GLN A 177 -5.27 -20.58 2.49
CA GLN A 177 -5.41 -20.60 1.03
C GLN A 177 -4.32 -19.76 0.35
N THR A 178 -4.11 -20.02 -0.94
CA THR A 178 -3.19 -19.22 -1.76
C THR A 178 -3.76 -17.82 -2.02
N PRO A 179 -3.05 -16.75 -1.64
CA PRO A 179 -3.50 -15.38 -1.90
C PRO A 179 -3.63 -15.08 -3.40
N PRO A 180 -4.43 -14.07 -3.80
CA PRO A 180 -4.54 -13.68 -5.19
C PRO A 180 -3.18 -13.22 -5.74
N ALA A 181 -2.90 -13.52 -7.01
CA ALA A 181 -1.77 -13.00 -7.76
C ALA A 181 -2.25 -12.54 -9.14
N PHE A 182 -1.76 -11.40 -9.61
CA PHE A 182 -2.16 -10.85 -10.92
C PHE A 182 -1.89 -11.83 -12.06
N PHE A 183 -0.76 -12.53 -11.98
CA PHE A 183 -0.50 -13.71 -12.79
C PHE A 183 -0.33 -14.92 -11.89
N HIS A 184 -1.27 -15.87 -11.98
CA HIS A 184 -0.98 -17.22 -11.53
C HIS A 184 -0.13 -17.90 -12.59
N ALA A 185 1.05 -18.38 -12.21
CA ALA A 185 1.63 -19.48 -12.97
C ALA A 185 0.62 -20.62 -12.89
N ALA A 186 0.01 -20.98 -14.02
CA ALA A 186 -0.72 -22.22 -14.11
C ALA A 186 0.29 -23.33 -13.84
N THR A 187 0.43 -23.72 -12.58
CA THR A 187 0.99 -25.02 -12.28
C THR A 187 0.00 -26.00 -12.91
N GLY A 188 0.46 -26.78 -13.87
CA GLY A 188 -0.36 -27.74 -14.63
C GLY A 188 -0.87 -28.89 -13.78
N GLY A 189 -1.59 -28.59 -12.69
CA GLY A 189 -2.43 -29.51 -11.97
C GLY A 189 -3.83 -29.46 -12.57
N THR A 190 -4.22 -30.54 -13.24
CA THR A 190 -5.58 -30.82 -13.68
C THR A 190 -6.58 -30.59 -12.52
N PRO A 191 -7.80 -30.08 -12.80
CA PRO A 191 -8.86 -29.92 -11.81
C PRO A 191 -9.20 -31.18 -11.02
#